data_AF-A0ABD5JNZ4-F1
#
_entry.id   AF-A0ABD5JNZ4-F1
#
_cell.length_a   1.000
_cell.length_b   1.000
_cell.length_c   1.000
_cell.angle_alpha   90.00
_cell.angle_beta   90.00
_cell.angle_gamma   90.00
#
_symmetry.space_group_name_H-M   'P 1'
#
loop_
_entity.id
_entity.type
_entity.pdbx_description
1 polymer ?
#
loop_
_entity_poly.entity_id
_entity_poly.type
_entity_poly.pdbx_seq_one_letter_code
_entity_poly.pdbx_strand_id
1 'polypeptide(L)'
;MVLSGVDVVGVLEVLRLWVGDERFGGSRLVVVTRGAVSVGGEGVEDVGGGAVWGLVRSAQSEHPGRFVLVDVGVDEGVVVGGVGGVVPDVVGLGESEVAVRGGRVWVPRLVGVSGGGVGGGGVVAGVGGGVALVTGGTGLLGGLVARHLVSVYGVGEVVLVSRRGWGAPGVGGLVGELEGLGARVRVVACDVGDRGAVAELVGSIEGLGVVVHAAGVVDDGVVGSLDGGRLVGVLGPKALGAWYLHEVTCGLDLSAFVLFSSAAGVLGNAGQGSYAAANGFLDALAAHRRARGLPGVSIAWGFWEERS
;
A
#
# COMPACT_ATOMS: atom_id res chain seq x y z
N MET A 1 6.56 -14.68 -11.25
CA MET A 1 5.26 -14.23 -10.74
C MET A 1 5.08 -12.81 -11.20
N VAL A 2 4.23 -12.61 -12.19
CA VAL A 2 4.05 -11.31 -12.85
C VAL A 2 3.14 -10.50 -11.93
N LEU A 3 3.70 -9.49 -11.26
CA LEU A 3 2.90 -8.36 -10.79
C LEU A 3 2.18 -7.85 -12.03
N SER A 4 0.90 -8.12 -12.17
CA SER A 4 0.15 -7.83 -13.38
C SER A 4 0.31 -6.34 -13.71
N GLY A 5 0.88 -6.04 -14.87
CA GLY A 5 0.68 -4.75 -15.56
C GLY A 5 1.87 -3.80 -15.61
N VAL A 6 2.60 -3.55 -14.52
CA VAL A 6 3.46 -2.35 -14.46
C VAL A 6 4.84 -2.58 -13.85
N ASP A 7 5.88 -2.33 -14.66
CA ASP A 7 7.27 -2.25 -14.23
C ASP A 7 7.54 -0.89 -13.56
N VAL A 8 7.37 -0.83 -12.24
CA VAL A 8 7.58 0.41 -11.45
C VAL A 8 9.04 0.90 -11.58
N VAL A 9 10.01 -0.01 -11.72
CA VAL A 9 11.42 0.34 -11.92
C VAL A 9 11.61 0.96 -13.29
N GLY A 10 11.04 0.35 -14.34
CA GLY A 10 11.03 0.92 -15.68
C GLY A 10 10.40 2.31 -15.73
N VAL A 11 9.29 2.52 -15.02
CA VAL A 11 8.68 3.85 -14.89
C VAL A 11 9.61 4.83 -14.18
N LEU A 12 10.25 4.43 -13.07
CA LEU A 12 11.25 5.27 -12.39
C LEU A 12 12.35 5.71 -13.36
N GLU A 13 12.91 4.80 -14.15
CA GLU A 13 13.97 5.15 -15.11
C GLU A 13 13.50 6.14 -16.17
N VAL A 14 12.25 6.02 -16.66
CA VAL A 14 11.66 7.02 -17.56
C VAL A 14 11.50 8.37 -16.87
N LEU A 15 11.02 8.40 -15.61
CA LEU A 15 10.88 9.64 -14.85
C LEU A 15 12.25 10.32 -14.64
N ARG A 16 13.29 9.55 -14.29
CA ARG A 16 14.67 10.04 -14.12
C ARG A 16 15.20 10.69 -15.38
N LEU A 17 15.05 10.01 -16.52
CA LEU A 17 15.45 10.55 -17.82
C LEU A 17 14.67 11.83 -18.14
N TRP A 18 13.36 11.84 -17.86
CA TRP A 18 12.48 12.99 -18.14
C TRP A 18 12.82 14.25 -17.35
N VAL A 19 13.22 14.09 -16.08
CA VAL A 19 13.61 15.22 -15.22
C VAL A 19 15.05 15.66 -15.44
N GLY A 20 15.93 14.74 -15.83
CA GLY A 20 17.36 15.02 -16.02
C GLY A 20 17.71 15.61 -17.39
N ASP A 21 16.84 15.47 -18.40
CA ASP A 21 17.11 15.91 -19.76
C ASP A 21 16.40 17.23 -20.10
N GLU A 22 17.20 18.27 -20.36
CA GLU A 22 16.72 19.64 -20.66
C GLU A 22 15.82 19.69 -21.90
N ARG A 23 15.93 18.75 -22.84
CA ARG A 23 15.09 18.68 -24.04
C ARG A 23 13.61 18.53 -23.71
N PHE A 24 13.30 18.02 -22.52
CA PHE A 24 11.92 17.84 -22.06
C PHE A 24 11.42 18.97 -21.17
N GLY A 25 12.23 19.99 -20.86
CA GLY A 25 11.91 21.03 -19.88
C GLY A 25 10.59 21.79 -20.13
N GLY A 26 10.20 21.95 -21.41
CA GLY A 26 8.92 22.56 -21.81
C GLY A 26 7.76 21.58 -22.03
N SER A 27 7.97 20.28 -21.81
CA SER A 27 7.04 19.20 -22.13
C SER A 27 6.43 18.56 -20.88
N ARG A 28 5.27 17.93 -21.07
CA ARG A 28 4.61 17.09 -20.04
C ARG A 28 4.71 15.61 -20.41
N LEU A 29 5.05 14.78 -19.43
CA LEU A 29 4.99 13.32 -19.57
C LEU A 29 3.62 12.84 -19.09
N VAL A 30 2.93 12.08 -19.94
CA VAL A 30 1.66 11.44 -19.59
C VAL A 30 1.94 9.98 -19.26
N VAL A 31 1.63 9.58 -18.03
CA VAL A 31 1.77 8.21 -17.54
C VAL A 31 0.39 7.58 -17.55
N VAL A 32 0.21 6.54 -18.37
CA VAL A 32 -1.06 5.84 -18.54
C VAL A 32 -1.02 4.50 -17.82
N THR A 33 -1.97 4.27 -16.92
CA THR A 33 -2.23 2.98 -16.27
C THR A 33 -3.59 2.43 -16.70
N ARG A 34 -3.86 1.15 -16.41
CA ARG A 34 -5.14 0.51 -16.74
C ARG A 34 -5.70 -0.22 -15.53
N GLY A 35 -6.83 0.26 -15.00
CA GLY A 35 -7.50 -0.35 -13.85
C GLY A 35 -6.66 -0.31 -12.57
N ALA A 36 -5.83 0.72 -12.42
CA ALA A 36 -4.93 0.90 -11.28
C ALA A 36 -5.57 1.69 -10.13
N VAL A 37 -6.67 2.39 -10.40
CA VAL A 37 -7.42 3.16 -9.39
C VAL A 37 -8.89 2.78 -9.41
N SER A 38 -9.55 2.92 -8.26
CA SER A 38 -10.99 2.67 -8.13
C SER A 38 -11.78 3.95 -8.38
N VAL A 39 -12.67 3.93 -9.37
CA VAL A 39 -13.71 4.94 -9.57
C VAL A 39 -15.04 4.42 -9.04
N GLY A 40 -15.69 5.18 -8.17
CA GLY A 40 -17.03 4.83 -7.67
C GLY A 40 -17.09 3.52 -6.86
N GLY A 41 -15.95 3.04 -6.34
CA GLY A 41 -15.87 1.78 -5.58
C GLY A 41 -15.73 0.53 -6.45
N GLU A 42 -15.45 0.67 -7.75
CA GLU A 42 -15.10 -0.46 -8.62
C GLU A 42 -13.81 -1.16 -8.13
N GLY A 43 -13.61 -2.39 -8.59
CA GLY A 43 -12.40 -3.14 -8.28
C GLY A 43 -11.16 -2.60 -8.98
N VAL A 44 -10.02 -2.73 -8.30
CA VAL A 44 -8.69 -2.49 -8.89
C VAL A 44 -8.14 -3.82 -9.37
N GLU A 45 -7.83 -3.90 -10.67
CA GLU A 45 -7.25 -5.10 -11.29
C GLU A 45 -5.72 -5.00 -11.36
N ASP A 46 -5.18 -3.81 -11.61
CA ASP A 46 -3.74 -3.54 -11.66
C ASP A 46 -3.24 -2.93 -10.35
N VAL A 47 -2.92 -3.81 -9.38
CA VAL A 47 -2.37 -3.38 -8.09
C VAL A 47 -1.00 -2.72 -8.25
N GLY A 48 -0.20 -3.17 -9.24
CA GLY A 48 1.12 -2.60 -9.54
C GLY A 48 1.03 -1.15 -10.02
N GLY A 49 0.01 -0.81 -10.80
CA GLY A 49 -0.28 0.56 -11.21
C GLY A 49 -0.54 1.50 -10.04
N GLY A 50 -1.10 1.02 -8.92
CA GLY A 50 -1.20 1.79 -7.68
C GLY A 50 0.15 2.28 -7.16
N ALA A 51 1.21 1.48 -7.33
CA ALA A 51 2.57 1.90 -6.98
C ALA A 51 3.11 2.99 -7.93
N VAL A 52 2.77 2.91 -9.22
CA VAL A 52 3.14 3.96 -10.18
C VAL A 52 2.43 5.27 -9.87
N TRP A 53 1.16 5.24 -9.50
CA TRP A 53 0.44 6.43 -9.06
C TRP A 53 1.13 7.09 -7.87
N GLY A 54 1.51 6.32 -6.84
CA GLY A 54 2.28 6.83 -5.71
C GLY A 54 3.62 7.46 -6.12
N LEU A 55 4.40 6.76 -6.96
CA LEU A 55 5.69 7.27 -7.47
C LEU A 55 5.54 8.60 -8.21
N VAL A 56 4.58 8.66 -9.14
CA VAL A 56 4.38 9.83 -10.00
C VAL A 56 3.80 11.01 -9.22
N ARG A 57 2.97 10.79 -8.19
CA ARG A 57 2.53 11.86 -7.27
C ARG A 57 3.70 12.52 -6.53
N SER A 58 4.68 11.74 -6.10
CA SER A 58 5.95 12.30 -5.57
C SER A 58 6.66 13.13 -6.63
N ALA A 59 6.76 12.62 -7.86
CA ALA A 59 7.37 13.34 -8.98
C ALA A 59 6.63 14.65 -9.32
N GLN A 60 5.30 14.68 -9.22
CA GLN A 60 4.47 15.87 -9.39
C GLN A 60 4.73 16.91 -8.29
N SER A 61 4.96 16.46 -7.06
CA SER A 61 5.33 17.33 -5.93
C SER A 61 6.72 17.96 -6.13
N GLU A 62 7.66 17.21 -6.71
CA GLU A 62 9.03 17.68 -7.01
C GLU A 62 9.09 18.57 -8.26
N HIS A 63 8.28 18.26 -9.27
CA HIS A 63 8.27 18.95 -10.57
C HIS A 63 6.83 19.32 -10.97
N PRO A 64 6.23 20.36 -10.36
CA PRO A 64 4.87 20.76 -10.63
C PRO A 64 4.60 21.01 -12.12
N GLY A 65 3.51 20.42 -12.63
CA GLY A 65 3.05 20.60 -14.01
C GLY A 65 3.82 19.81 -15.07
N ARG A 66 4.78 18.94 -14.70
CA ARG A 66 5.57 18.14 -15.64
C ARG A 66 5.06 16.73 -15.90
N PHE A 67 4.13 16.24 -15.08
CA PHE A 67 3.58 14.89 -15.16
C PHE A 67 2.05 14.90 -15.07
N VAL A 68 1.41 14.04 -15.86
CA VAL A 68 -0.03 13.79 -15.83
C VAL A 68 -0.27 12.29 -15.68
N LEU A 69 -1.09 11.89 -14.71
CA LEU A 69 -1.54 10.51 -14.52
C LEU A 69 -2.90 10.31 -15.18
N VAL A 70 -3.02 9.24 -15.96
CA VAL A 70 -4.28 8.84 -16.62
C VAL A 70 -4.50 7.35 -16.36
N ASP A 71 -5.57 6.99 -15.67
CA ASP A 71 -5.97 5.59 -15.56
C ASP A 71 -7.18 5.30 -16.46
N VAL A 72 -7.12 4.25 -17.27
CA VAL A 72 -8.22 3.85 -18.16
C VAL A 72 -8.90 2.57 -17.70
N GLY A 73 -10.17 2.38 -18.06
CA GLY A 73 -10.88 1.15 -17.76
C GLY A 73 -10.25 -0.08 -18.43
N VAL A 74 -10.42 -1.26 -17.83
CA VAL A 74 -9.81 -2.51 -18.33
C VAL A 74 -10.32 -2.89 -19.73
N ASP A 75 -11.61 -2.63 -19.95
CA ASP A 75 -12.33 -2.85 -21.21
C ASP A 75 -12.20 -1.68 -22.19
N GLU A 76 -11.55 -0.59 -21.79
CA GLU A 76 -11.30 0.53 -22.70
C GLU A 76 -10.12 0.20 -23.62
N GLY A 77 -10.40 0.21 -24.93
CA GLY A 77 -9.39 -0.05 -25.96
C GLY A 77 -8.34 1.06 -25.98
N VAL A 78 -7.20 0.85 -25.33
CA VAL A 78 -5.99 1.63 -25.63
C VAL A 78 -5.36 1.05 -26.88
N VAL A 79 -5.51 1.75 -28.00
CA VAL A 79 -4.77 1.39 -29.22
C VAL A 79 -3.31 1.78 -28.98
N VAL A 80 -2.44 0.79 -28.79
CA VAL A 80 -0.98 0.99 -28.78
C VAL A 80 -0.59 1.50 -30.15
N GLY A 81 -0.27 2.80 -30.23
CA GLY A 81 -0.13 3.56 -31.48
C GLY A 81 -0.96 4.85 -31.54
N GLY A 82 -1.85 5.09 -30.57
CA GLY A 82 -2.54 6.36 -30.46
C GLY A 82 -3.57 6.37 -29.34
N VAL A 83 -3.25 7.09 -28.27
CA VAL A 83 -4.28 7.68 -27.38
C VAL A 83 -4.86 8.94 -28.04
N GLY A 84 -5.08 8.88 -29.36
CA GLY A 84 -5.12 10.02 -30.28
C GLY A 84 -6.30 10.99 -30.10
N GLY A 85 -7.20 10.74 -29.15
CA GLY A 85 -8.25 11.68 -28.74
C GLY A 85 -8.26 11.91 -27.23
N VAL A 86 -8.24 10.84 -26.43
CA VAL A 86 -8.45 10.93 -24.98
C VAL A 86 -7.32 11.66 -24.25
N VAL A 87 -6.04 11.43 -24.60
CA VAL A 87 -4.92 12.07 -23.89
C VAL A 87 -4.79 13.56 -24.21
N PRO A 88 -4.86 14.01 -25.48
CA PRO A 88 -4.90 15.44 -25.79
C PRO A 88 -6.06 16.16 -25.07
N ASP A 89 -7.26 15.59 -25.09
CA ASP A 89 -8.44 16.17 -24.45
C ASP A 89 -8.28 16.25 -22.92
N VAL A 90 -7.79 15.17 -22.29
CA VAL A 90 -7.50 15.12 -20.85
C VAL A 90 -6.42 16.14 -20.44
N VAL A 91 -5.33 16.23 -21.21
CA VAL A 91 -4.25 17.18 -20.92
C VAL A 91 -4.75 18.63 -21.03
N GLY A 92 -5.70 18.89 -21.95
CA GLY A 92 -6.37 20.18 -22.10
C GLY A 92 -7.21 20.62 -20.90
N LEU A 93 -7.64 19.68 -20.03
CA LEU A 93 -8.41 20.01 -18.82
C LEU A 93 -7.57 20.66 -17.72
N GLY A 94 -6.24 20.55 -17.78
CA GLY A 94 -5.33 21.13 -16.80
C GLY A 94 -5.23 20.37 -15.47
N GLU A 95 -5.87 19.21 -15.35
CA GLU A 95 -5.77 18.33 -14.19
C GLU A 95 -4.50 17.46 -14.26
N SER A 96 -3.88 17.21 -13.09
CA SER A 96 -2.66 16.40 -12.99
C SER A 96 -2.94 14.89 -12.87
N GLU A 97 -4.17 14.52 -12.51
CA GLU A 97 -4.60 13.14 -12.28
C GLU A 97 -6.02 12.97 -12.81
N VAL A 98 -6.25 11.96 -13.65
CA VAL A 98 -7.60 11.60 -14.11
C VAL A 98 -7.78 10.10 -14.22
N ALA A 99 -9.04 9.66 -14.15
CA ALA A 99 -9.46 8.34 -14.58
C ALA A 99 -10.53 8.44 -15.68
N VAL A 100 -10.45 7.60 -16.69
CA VAL A 100 -11.40 7.52 -17.79
C VAL A 100 -12.18 6.21 -17.67
N ARG A 101 -13.51 6.32 -17.65
CA ARG A 101 -14.44 5.20 -17.54
C ARG A 101 -15.68 5.43 -18.39
N GLY A 102 -15.93 4.55 -19.36
CA GLY A 102 -17.08 4.64 -20.26
C GLY A 102 -17.13 5.99 -21.00
N GLY A 103 -15.97 6.53 -21.39
CA GLY A 103 -15.85 7.84 -22.03
C GLY A 103 -16.10 9.05 -21.11
N ARG A 104 -16.24 8.85 -19.79
CA ARG A 104 -16.33 9.92 -18.81
C ARG A 104 -15.00 10.13 -18.12
N VAL A 105 -14.65 11.39 -17.87
CA VAL A 105 -13.45 11.78 -17.11
C VAL A 105 -13.83 11.99 -15.65
N TRP A 106 -13.06 11.37 -14.76
CA TRP A 106 -13.14 11.49 -13.31
C TRP A 106 -11.85 12.09 -12.79
N VAL A 107 -11.97 12.94 -11.77
CA VAL A 107 -10.83 13.62 -11.17
C VAL A 107 -10.85 13.37 -9.66
N PRO A 108 -9.74 12.90 -9.06
CA PRO A 108 -9.71 12.63 -7.63
C PRO A 108 -9.81 13.94 -6.84
N ARG A 109 -10.62 13.91 -5.77
CA ARG A 109 -10.78 15.00 -4.80
C ARG A 109 -10.81 14.42 -3.40
N LEU A 110 -10.10 15.05 -2.48
CA LEU A 110 -10.25 14.78 -1.06
C LEU A 110 -11.49 15.48 -0.54
N VAL A 111 -12.30 14.76 0.23
CA VAL A 111 -13.50 15.27 0.88
C VAL A 111 -13.40 14.99 2.37
N GLY A 112 -13.87 15.94 3.18
CA GLY A 112 -14.02 15.71 4.61
C GLY A 112 -15.06 14.63 4.85
N VAL A 113 -14.74 13.64 5.67
CA VAL A 113 -15.73 12.68 6.18
C VAL A 113 -16.44 13.38 7.33
N SER A 114 -17.61 13.99 7.06
CA SER A 114 -18.48 14.49 8.12
C SER A 114 -18.93 13.30 8.95
N GLY A 115 -18.64 13.35 10.26
CA GLY A 115 -18.93 12.28 11.18
C GLY A 115 -20.40 11.87 11.13
N GLY A 116 -20.72 10.83 10.35
CA GLY A 116 -21.48 9.75 10.96
C GLY A 116 -20.70 9.43 12.21
N GLY A 117 -21.31 9.62 13.38
CA GLY A 117 -20.61 9.41 14.64
C GLY A 117 -19.89 8.06 14.60
N VAL A 118 -18.98 7.84 15.54
CA VAL A 118 -18.71 6.48 15.99
C VAL A 118 -20.02 5.97 16.63
N GLY A 119 -21.07 5.82 15.81
CA GLY A 119 -22.44 5.58 16.19
C GLY A 119 -22.53 4.11 16.42
N GLY A 120 -22.10 3.66 17.61
CA GLY A 120 -22.31 2.31 18.12
C GLY A 120 -22.03 1.19 17.12
N GLY A 121 -21.09 1.37 16.20
CA GLY A 121 -20.72 0.37 15.20
C GLY A 121 -19.91 -0.69 15.91
N GLY A 122 -20.54 -1.83 16.18
CA GLY A 122 -19.97 -2.91 16.98
C GLY A 122 -18.54 -3.25 16.58
N VAL A 123 -17.77 -3.67 17.57
CA VAL A 123 -16.52 -4.44 17.42
C VAL A 123 -16.63 -5.27 16.14
N VAL A 124 -15.69 -5.13 15.20
CA VAL A 124 -15.66 -5.95 13.97
C VAL A 124 -15.91 -7.39 14.40
N ALA A 125 -17.07 -7.91 14.05
CA ALA A 125 -17.52 -9.19 14.58
C ALA A 125 -16.50 -10.26 14.16
N GLY A 126 -16.05 -11.09 15.10
CA GLY A 126 -15.10 -12.16 14.83
C GLY A 126 -13.61 -11.80 14.91
N VAL A 127 -13.22 -10.59 15.34
CA VAL A 127 -11.79 -10.29 15.63
C VAL A 127 -11.33 -10.95 16.95
N GLY A 128 -12.22 -11.07 17.94
CA GLY A 128 -11.88 -11.64 19.25
C GLY A 128 -11.74 -13.15 19.26
N GLY A 129 -10.85 -13.67 20.13
CA GLY A 129 -10.62 -15.11 20.33
C GLY A 129 -9.80 -15.84 19.25
N GLY A 130 -9.53 -15.21 18.11
CA GLY A 130 -8.66 -15.74 17.05
C GLY A 130 -7.17 -15.42 17.20
N VAL A 131 -6.37 -15.82 16.21
CA VAL A 131 -4.93 -15.49 16.13
C VAL A 131 -4.72 -14.27 15.21
N ALA A 132 -3.92 -13.31 15.67
CA ALA A 132 -3.52 -12.15 14.87
C ALA A 132 -2.05 -12.21 14.44
N LEU A 133 -1.79 -12.05 13.16
CA LEU A 133 -0.46 -11.90 12.58
C LEU A 133 -0.16 -10.40 12.38
N VAL A 134 0.92 -9.91 12.98
CA VAL A 134 1.35 -8.51 12.87
C VAL A 134 2.76 -8.43 12.30
N THR A 135 2.88 -8.07 11.01
CA THR A 135 4.19 -7.86 10.38
C THR A 135 4.71 -6.46 10.67
N GLY A 136 6.02 -6.32 10.87
CA GLY A 136 6.55 -5.12 11.55
C GLY A 136 6.14 -5.09 13.02
N GLY A 137 5.69 -6.21 13.59
CA GLY A 137 5.09 -6.30 14.92
C GLY A 137 6.02 -5.96 16.06
N THR A 138 7.34 -6.06 15.84
CA THR A 138 8.34 -5.64 16.82
C THR A 138 8.76 -4.17 16.67
N GLY A 139 8.18 -3.44 15.73
CA GLY A 139 8.35 -2.00 15.57
C GLY A 139 7.32 -1.22 16.39
N LEU A 140 7.48 0.10 16.42
CA LEU A 140 6.62 0.97 17.22
C LEU A 140 5.12 0.79 16.90
N LEU A 141 4.74 1.03 15.63
CA LEU A 141 3.34 0.95 15.19
C LEU A 141 2.78 -0.46 15.35
N GLY A 142 3.57 -1.49 14.99
CA GLY A 142 3.17 -2.89 15.17
C GLY A 142 2.87 -3.24 16.62
N GLY A 143 3.71 -2.77 17.56
CA GLY A 143 3.50 -2.95 18.99
C GLY A 143 2.26 -2.23 19.52
N LEU A 144 1.99 -1.00 19.08
CA LEU A 144 0.78 -0.26 19.45
C LEU A 144 -0.49 -0.99 18.98
N VAL A 145 -0.48 -1.51 17.75
CA VAL A 145 -1.63 -2.26 17.21
C VAL A 145 -1.79 -3.60 17.91
N ALA A 146 -0.70 -4.31 18.21
CA ALA A 146 -0.75 -5.55 18.98
C ALA A 146 -1.42 -5.33 20.35
N ARG A 147 -1.05 -4.26 21.07
CA ARG A 147 -1.71 -3.89 22.34
C ARG A 147 -3.20 -3.62 22.15
N HIS A 148 -3.57 -2.91 21.09
CA HIS A 148 -4.96 -2.61 20.79
C HIS A 148 -5.78 -3.87 20.46
N LEU A 149 -5.23 -4.79 19.69
CA LEU A 149 -5.86 -6.08 19.37
C LEU A 149 -6.14 -6.91 20.62
N VAL A 150 -5.18 -6.97 21.56
CA VAL A 150 -5.37 -7.71 22.82
C VAL A 150 -6.36 -6.99 23.73
N SER A 151 -6.14 -5.70 24.01
CA SER A 151 -6.91 -4.96 25.01
C SER A 151 -8.34 -4.61 24.60
N VAL A 152 -8.59 -4.31 23.33
CA VAL A 152 -9.90 -3.83 22.85
C VAL A 152 -10.67 -4.95 22.16
N TYR A 153 -9.98 -5.82 21.42
CA TYR A 153 -10.64 -6.88 20.67
C TYR A 153 -10.56 -8.27 21.33
N GLY A 154 -9.75 -8.44 22.38
CA GLY A 154 -9.63 -9.72 23.07
C GLY A 154 -9.01 -10.81 22.18
N VAL A 155 -8.05 -10.44 21.33
CA VAL A 155 -7.24 -11.41 20.57
C VAL A 155 -6.47 -12.29 21.55
N GLY A 156 -6.64 -13.61 21.44
CA GLY A 156 -6.06 -14.59 22.38
C GLY A 156 -4.61 -14.98 22.05
N GLU A 157 -4.17 -14.76 20.80
CA GLU A 157 -2.80 -15.02 20.37
C GLU A 157 -2.33 -13.99 19.35
N VAL A 158 -1.13 -13.46 19.55
CA VAL A 158 -0.49 -12.50 18.65
C VAL A 158 0.85 -13.06 18.14
N VAL A 159 0.99 -13.15 16.83
CA VAL A 159 2.23 -13.51 16.13
C VAL A 159 2.92 -12.22 15.66
N LEU A 160 3.94 -11.79 16.39
CA LEU A 160 4.74 -10.62 16.08
C LEU A 160 5.86 -11.01 15.11
N VAL A 161 5.84 -10.41 13.92
CA VAL A 161 6.76 -10.76 12.84
C VAL A 161 7.65 -9.59 12.46
N SER A 162 8.94 -9.84 12.40
CA SER A 162 9.93 -8.93 11.82
C SER A 162 11.18 -9.69 11.41
N ARG A 163 12.04 -9.09 10.58
CA ARG A 163 13.34 -9.70 10.22
C ARG A 163 14.23 -9.99 11.44
N ARG A 164 14.13 -9.15 12.48
CA ARG A 164 14.96 -9.27 13.70
C ARG A 164 14.39 -10.28 14.70
N GLY A 165 13.08 -10.54 14.68
CA GLY A 165 12.42 -11.38 15.68
C GLY A 165 12.78 -10.97 17.12
N TRP A 166 13.24 -11.93 17.92
CA TRP A 166 13.71 -11.71 19.29
C TRP A 166 14.93 -10.79 19.42
N GLY A 167 15.68 -10.57 18.34
CA GLY A 167 16.77 -9.59 18.31
C GLY A 167 16.31 -8.13 18.16
N ALA A 168 15.00 -7.87 18.05
CA ALA A 168 14.48 -6.51 17.98
C ALA A 168 14.55 -5.79 19.34
N PRO A 169 15.03 -4.54 19.41
CA PRO A 169 15.05 -3.77 20.65
C PRO A 169 13.66 -3.68 21.29
N GLY A 170 13.57 -3.88 22.61
CA GLY A 170 12.33 -3.73 23.36
C GLY A 170 11.29 -4.87 23.20
N VAL A 171 11.55 -5.87 22.34
CA VAL A 171 10.57 -6.94 22.06
C VAL A 171 10.21 -7.76 23.30
N GLY A 172 11.17 -8.03 24.20
CA GLY A 172 10.88 -8.75 25.45
C GLY A 172 9.92 -8.01 26.37
N GLY A 173 10.01 -6.67 26.43
CA GLY A 173 9.08 -5.84 27.19
C GLY A 173 7.67 -5.85 26.58
N LEU A 174 7.58 -5.73 25.25
CA LEU A 174 6.30 -5.84 24.52
C LEU A 174 5.65 -7.22 24.73
N VAL A 175 6.42 -8.31 24.66
CA VAL A 175 5.90 -9.66 24.91
C VAL A 175 5.34 -9.77 26.32
N GLY A 176 6.11 -9.40 27.35
CA GLY A 176 5.66 -9.49 28.74
C GLY A 176 4.42 -8.64 29.02
N GLU A 177 4.28 -7.48 28.37
CA GLU A 177 3.09 -6.64 28.46
C GLU A 177 1.86 -7.32 27.85
N LEU A 178 1.96 -7.84 26.63
CA LEU A 178 0.86 -8.52 25.94
C LEU A 178 0.45 -9.82 26.66
N GLU A 179 1.40 -10.56 27.20
CA GLU A 179 1.14 -11.75 28.04
C GLU A 179 0.48 -11.36 29.37
N GLY A 180 0.89 -10.25 29.98
CA GLY A 180 0.23 -9.68 31.16
C GLY A 180 -1.22 -9.24 30.90
N LEU A 181 -1.56 -8.92 29.65
CA LEU A 181 -2.92 -8.65 29.19
C LEU A 181 -3.71 -9.93 28.82
N GLY A 182 -3.10 -11.11 28.94
CA GLY A 182 -3.77 -12.41 28.76
C GLY A 182 -3.65 -13.03 27.37
N ALA A 183 -2.85 -12.47 26.46
CA ALA A 183 -2.61 -13.05 25.14
C ALA A 183 -1.40 -13.99 25.15
N ARG A 184 -1.44 -15.06 24.35
CA ARG A 184 -0.22 -15.79 23.98
C ARG A 184 0.55 -14.99 22.93
N VAL A 185 1.88 -14.94 23.03
CA VAL A 185 2.69 -14.20 22.07
C VAL A 185 3.72 -15.10 21.43
N ARG A 186 3.77 -15.11 20.09
CA ARG A 186 4.83 -15.74 19.32
C ARG A 186 5.62 -14.67 18.60
N VAL A 187 6.93 -14.63 18.79
CA VAL A 187 7.81 -13.75 18.01
C VAL A 187 8.51 -14.59 16.94
N VAL A 188 8.32 -14.22 15.67
CA VAL A 188 8.91 -14.95 14.53
C VAL A 188 9.85 -14.04 13.75
N ALA A 189 11.08 -14.51 13.55
CA ALA A 189 12.01 -13.89 12.62
C ALA A 189 11.63 -14.32 11.19
N CYS A 190 11.11 -13.40 10.39
CA CYS A 190 10.73 -13.67 9.00
C CYS A 190 10.88 -12.39 8.16
N ASP A 191 11.44 -12.55 6.96
CA ASP A 191 11.41 -11.51 5.93
C ASP A 191 10.13 -11.66 5.11
N VAL A 192 9.22 -10.71 5.28
CA VAL A 192 7.95 -10.71 4.53
C VAL A 192 8.16 -10.38 3.05
N GLY A 193 9.33 -9.89 2.65
CA GLY A 193 9.74 -9.76 1.25
C GLY A 193 10.14 -11.08 0.59
N ASP A 194 10.15 -12.20 1.32
CA ASP A 194 10.37 -13.55 0.79
C ASP A 194 9.03 -14.32 0.75
N ARG A 195 8.63 -14.72 -0.47
CA ARG A 195 7.36 -15.43 -0.69
C ARG A 195 7.31 -16.80 0.01
N GLY A 196 8.41 -17.54 0.00
CA GLY A 196 8.50 -18.86 0.64
C GLY A 196 8.41 -18.72 2.16
N ALA A 197 9.14 -17.77 2.73
CA ALA A 197 9.10 -17.50 4.17
C ALA A 197 7.71 -17.06 4.65
N VAL A 198 6.99 -16.25 3.86
CA VAL A 198 5.61 -15.87 4.16
C VAL A 198 4.67 -17.06 4.13
N ALA A 199 4.81 -17.94 3.14
CA ALA A 199 3.99 -19.16 3.03
C ALA A 199 4.22 -20.11 4.21
N GLU A 200 5.48 -20.34 4.59
CA GLU A 200 5.83 -21.18 5.75
C GLU A 200 5.31 -20.58 7.06
N LEU A 201 5.49 -19.26 7.26
CA LEU A 201 4.99 -18.55 8.42
C LEU A 201 3.48 -18.70 8.56
N VAL A 202 2.71 -18.38 7.51
CA VAL A 202 1.24 -18.43 7.55
C VAL A 202 0.76 -19.88 7.70
N GLY A 203 1.40 -20.84 7.03
CA GLY A 203 1.08 -22.26 7.18
C GLY A 203 1.33 -22.82 8.59
N SER A 204 2.17 -22.16 9.40
CA SER A 204 2.44 -22.55 10.79
C SER A 204 1.42 -22.03 11.81
N ILE A 205 0.44 -21.22 11.37
CA ILE A 205 -0.54 -20.56 12.23
C ILE A 205 -1.92 -21.19 12.02
N GLU A 206 -2.35 -21.98 12.99
CA GLU A 206 -3.72 -22.50 13.03
C GLU A 206 -4.69 -21.41 13.49
N GLY A 207 -5.84 -21.28 12.80
CA GLY A 207 -6.88 -20.32 13.20
C GLY A 207 -6.51 -18.84 13.01
N LEU A 208 -5.65 -18.52 12.02
CA LEU A 208 -5.35 -17.15 11.63
C LEU A 208 -6.64 -16.43 11.19
N GLY A 209 -7.05 -15.41 11.96
CA GLY A 209 -8.26 -14.62 11.67
C GLY A 209 -7.99 -13.14 11.40
N VAL A 210 -6.82 -12.63 11.76
CA VAL A 210 -6.47 -11.21 11.62
C VAL A 210 -5.08 -11.06 11.04
N VAL A 211 -4.94 -10.27 9.99
CA VAL A 211 -3.64 -9.85 9.44
C VAL A 211 -3.50 -8.35 9.56
N VAL A 212 -2.42 -7.90 10.18
CA VAL A 212 -1.99 -6.50 10.19
C VAL A 212 -0.61 -6.40 9.53
N HIS A 213 -0.54 -5.68 8.43
CA HIS A 213 0.68 -5.43 7.70
C HIS A 213 1.21 -4.03 8.00
N ALA A 214 2.12 -3.94 8.97
CA ALA A 214 2.85 -2.73 9.35
C ALA A 214 4.37 -2.82 9.06
N ALA A 215 4.78 -3.78 8.22
CA ALA A 215 6.16 -3.87 7.79
C ALA A 215 6.45 -2.80 6.74
N GLY A 216 7.62 -2.17 6.87
CA GLY A 216 8.05 -1.15 5.94
C GLY A 216 9.41 -0.62 6.34
N VAL A 217 10.09 -0.04 5.36
CA VAL A 217 11.28 0.79 5.55
C VAL A 217 11.06 2.08 4.78
N VAL A 218 11.78 3.12 5.16
CA VAL A 218 11.79 4.40 4.46
C VAL A 218 13.19 4.58 3.89
N ASP A 219 13.25 4.98 2.62
CA ASP A 219 14.48 5.38 1.97
C ASP A 219 14.18 6.57 1.06
N ASP A 220 14.18 7.76 1.67
CA ASP A 220 13.79 9.01 1.02
C ASP A 220 14.86 9.42 -0.02
N GLY A 221 14.38 9.95 -1.14
CA GLY A 221 15.19 10.42 -2.26
C GLY A 221 14.30 11.08 -3.31
N VAL A 222 14.79 12.18 -3.87
CA VAL A 222 14.16 12.82 -5.04
C VAL A 222 14.23 11.88 -6.23
N VAL A 223 13.23 11.96 -7.12
CA VAL A 223 13.07 11.06 -8.25
C VAL A 223 14.33 10.99 -9.11
N GLY A 224 15.01 12.13 -9.34
CA GLY A 224 16.24 12.17 -10.14
C GLY A 224 17.42 11.36 -9.56
N SER A 225 17.47 11.15 -8.25
CA SER A 225 18.55 10.43 -7.56
C SER A 225 18.14 9.06 -7.00
N LEU A 226 16.87 8.71 -7.07
CA LEU A 226 16.37 7.39 -6.70
C LEU A 226 16.77 6.38 -7.77
N ASP A 227 17.35 5.24 -7.38
CA ASP A 227 17.64 4.13 -8.30
C ASP A 227 16.68 2.95 -8.07
N GLY A 228 16.64 2.03 -9.05
CA GLY A 228 15.79 0.85 -8.99
C GLY A 228 16.07 -0.05 -7.78
N GLY A 229 17.30 -0.14 -7.30
CA GLY A 229 17.67 -0.96 -6.14
C GLY A 229 17.06 -0.40 -4.85
N ARG A 230 17.17 0.91 -4.64
CA ARG A 230 16.55 1.63 -3.51
C ARG A 230 15.03 1.53 -3.55
N LEU A 231 14.43 1.70 -4.73
CA LEU A 231 12.99 1.51 -4.93
C LEU A 231 12.54 0.09 -4.54
N VAL A 232 13.21 -0.94 -5.05
CA VAL A 232 12.90 -2.34 -4.74
C VAL A 232 13.09 -2.64 -3.25
N GLY A 233 14.12 -2.06 -2.62
CA GLY A 233 14.37 -2.18 -1.19
C GLY A 233 13.21 -1.67 -0.31
N VAL A 234 12.50 -0.63 -0.75
CA VAL A 234 11.31 -0.10 -0.07
C VAL A 234 10.04 -0.88 -0.41
N LEU A 235 9.87 -1.26 -1.69
CA LEU A 235 8.72 -2.04 -2.14
C LEU A 235 8.69 -3.45 -1.54
N GLY A 236 9.86 -4.09 -1.37
CA GLY A 236 9.98 -5.47 -0.91
C GLY A 236 9.21 -5.79 0.38
N PRO A 237 9.59 -5.22 1.53
CA PRO A 237 8.96 -5.55 2.80
C PRO A 237 7.53 -5.00 2.95
N LYS A 238 7.08 -4.12 2.04
CA LYS A 238 5.81 -3.39 2.14
C LYS A 238 4.82 -3.83 1.05
N ALA A 239 5.06 -3.45 -0.20
CA ALA A 239 4.20 -3.81 -1.32
C ALA A 239 4.23 -5.32 -1.60
N LEU A 240 5.42 -5.90 -1.82
CA LEU A 240 5.53 -7.33 -2.13
C LEU A 240 5.13 -8.19 -0.93
N GLY A 241 5.53 -7.81 0.28
CA GLY A 241 5.10 -8.51 1.48
C GLY A 241 3.58 -8.52 1.67
N ALA A 242 2.90 -7.41 1.42
CA ALA A 242 1.44 -7.38 1.43
C ALA A 242 0.81 -8.25 0.33
N TRP A 243 1.42 -8.29 -0.86
CA TRP A 243 0.97 -9.17 -1.95
C TRP A 243 1.11 -10.65 -1.57
N TYR A 244 2.26 -11.06 -1.03
CA TYR A 244 2.47 -12.45 -0.63
C TYR A 244 1.51 -12.86 0.48
N LEU A 245 1.30 -11.98 1.48
CA LEU A 245 0.26 -12.19 2.49
C LEU A 245 -1.12 -12.33 1.84
N HIS A 246 -1.46 -11.51 0.85
CA HIS A 246 -2.72 -11.65 0.13
C HIS A 246 -2.85 -13.03 -0.53
N GLU A 247 -1.83 -13.47 -1.28
CA GLU A 247 -1.86 -14.76 -1.99
C GLU A 247 -2.06 -15.94 -1.04
N VAL A 248 -1.35 -15.97 0.09
CA VAL A 248 -1.41 -17.11 1.02
C VAL A 248 -2.61 -17.06 1.98
N THR A 249 -3.33 -15.93 2.02
CA THR A 249 -4.50 -15.76 2.90
C THR A 249 -5.83 -15.59 2.16
N CYS A 250 -5.84 -15.56 0.82
CA CYS A 250 -7.05 -15.31 0.04
C CYS A 250 -8.12 -16.40 0.20
N GLY A 251 -7.72 -17.62 0.58
CA GLY A 251 -8.64 -18.72 0.89
C GLY A 251 -8.97 -18.90 2.38
N LEU A 252 -8.47 -18.02 3.26
CA LEU A 252 -8.73 -18.07 4.69
C LEU A 252 -9.93 -17.20 5.07
N ASP A 253 -10.68 -17.63 6.07
CA ASP A 253 -11.80 -16.87 6.66
C ASP A 253 -11.27 -15.80 7.62
N LEU A 254 -10.67 -14.75 7.06
CA LEU A 254 -10.18 -13.63 7.84
C LEU A 254 -11.33 -12.71 8.27
N SER A 255 -11.30 -12.25 9.51
CA SER A 255 -12.15 -11.17 10.00
C SER A 255 -11.59 -9.79 9.60
N ALA A 256 -10.27 -9.68 9.46
CA ALA A 256 -9.60 -8.44 9.09
C ALA A 256 -8.28 -8.64 8.34
N PHE A 257 -8.03 -7.77 7.37
CA PHE A 257 -6.76 -7.62 6.67
C PHE A 257 -6.44 -6.12 6.57
N VAL A 258 -5.58 -5.64 7.46
CA VAL A 258 -5.30 -4.21 7.67
C VAL A 258 -3.92 -3.88 7.14
N LEU A 259 -3.85 -2.90 6.24
CA LEU A 259 -2.63 -2.42 5.62
C LEU A 259 -2.31 -1.02 6.18
N PHE A 260 -1.11 -0.89 6.76
CA PHE A 260 -0.64 0.40 7.26
C PHE A 260 -0.01 1.17 6.11
N SER A 261 -0.81 2.00 5.45
CA SER A 261 -0.37 2.91 4.39
C SER A 261 0.06 4.27 4.97
N SER A 262 0.24 5.26 4.11
CA SER A 262 0.59 6.63 4.48
C SER A 262 -0.08 7.63 3.57
N ALA A 263 -0.37 8.82 4.10
CA ALA A 263 -0.82 9.98 3.33
C ALA A 263 0.12 10.29 2.14
N ALA A 264 1.41 9.94 2.21
CA ALA A 264 2.35 10.09 1.10
C ALA A 264 1.95 9.28 -0.15
N GLY A 265 1.27 8.13 -0.01
CA GLY A 265 0.75 7.36 -1.17
C GLY A 265 -0.46 8.01 -1.84
N VAL A 266 -1.23 8.79 -1.08
CA VAL A 266 -2.46 9.45 -1.54
C VAL A 266 -2.18 10.84 -2.10
N LEU A 267 -1.34 11.62 -1.41
CA LEU A 267 -1.07 13.02 -1.73
C LEU A 267 0.22 13.21 -2.54
N GLY A 268 1.12 12.21 -2.51
CA GLY A 268 2.53 12.45 -2.82
C GLY A 268 3.23 13.23 -1.71
N ASN A 269 4.55 13.16 -1.69
CA ASN A 269 5.39 14.10 -0.95
C ASN A 269 6.76 14.17 -1.64
N ALA A 270 7.32 15.37 -1.78
CA ALA A 270 8.59 15.54 -2.47
C ALA A 270 9.71 14.76 -1.76
N GLY A 271 10.51 14.02 -2.52
CA GLY A 271 11.58 13.18 -1.98
C GLY A 271 11.11 11.84 -1.41
N GLN A 272 9.85 11.45 -1.59
CA GLN A 272 9.31 10.20 -1.04
C GLN A 272 8.82 9.23 -2.12
N GLY A 273 9.43 9.24 -3.32
CA GLY A 273 8.94 8.45 -4.46
C GLY A 273 8.82 6.95 -4.18
N SER A 274 9.83 6.35 -3.56
CA SER A 274 9.84 4.93 -3.17
C SER A 274 8.78 4.60 -2.12
N TYR A 275 8.62 5.47 -1.11
CA TYR A 275 7.67 5.31 -0.02
C TYR A 275 6.22 5.53 -0.50
N ALA A 276 5.98 6.55 -1.30
CA ALA A 276 4.69 6.82 -1.92
C ALA A 276 4.27 5.67 -2.83
N ALA A 277 5.20 5.12 -3.64
CA ALA A 277 4.94 3.94 -4.46
C ALA A 277 4.52 2.72 -3.62
N ALA A 278 5.25 2.42 -2.55
CA ALA A 278 4.92 1.30 -1.69
C ALA A 278 3.55 1.44 -1.01
N ASN A 279 3.16 2.65 -0.63
CA ASN A 279 1.86 2.93 -0.01
C ASN A 279 0.70 2.93 -1.03
N GLY A 280 0.92 3.49 -2.22
CA GLY A 280 -0.06 3.43 -3.31
C GLY A 280 -0.41 2.00 -3.72
N PHE A 281 0.57 1.08 -3.67
CA PHE A 281 0.32 -0.36 -3.85
C PHE A 281 -0.65 -0.92 -2.79
N LEU A 282 -0.48 -0.55 -1.52
CA LEU A 282 -1.35 -1.04 -0.43
C LEU A 282 -2.78 -0.55 -0.59
N ASP A 283 -2.96 0.71 -0.99
CA ASP A 283 -4.27 1.30 -1.23
C ASP A 283 -5.00 0.57 -2.37
N ALA A 284 -4.28 0.29 -3.46
CA ALA A 284 -4.76 -0.51 -4.57
C ALA A 284 -5.09 -1.96 -4.16
N LEU A 285 -4.25 -2.59 -3.33
CA LEU A 285 -4.47 -3.96 -2.84
C LEU A 285 -5.72 -4.05 -1.96
N ALA A 286 -5.99 -3.05 -1.11
CA ALA A 286 -7.21 -3.03 -0.31
C ALA A 286 -8.46 -2.98 -1.20
N ALA A 287 -8.45 -2.14 -2.25
CA ALA A 287 -9.55 -2.08 -3.22
C ALA A 287 -9.70 -3.41 -4.00
N HIS A 288 -8.59 -4.00 -4.43
CA HIS A 288 -8.54 -5.30 -5.11
C HIS A 288 -9.18 -6.42 -4.27
N ARG A 289 -8.82 -6.50 -2.98
CA ARG A 289 -9.39 -7.49 -2.04
C ARG A 289 -10.89 -7.30 -1.85
N ARG A 290 -11.33 -6.07 -1.61
CA ARG A 290 -12.76 -5.75 -1.40
C ARG A 290 -13.63 -6.11 -2.60
N ALA A 291 -13.14 -5.87 -3.82
CA ALA A 291 -13.86 -6.23 -5.04
C ALA A 291 -14.07 -7.74 -5.20
N ARG A 292 -13.24 -8.55 -4.53
CA ARG A 292 -13.32 -10.01 -4.51
C ARG A 292 -14.04 -10.55 -3.26
N GLY A 293 -14.74 -9.68 -2.53
CA GLY A 293 -15.45 -10.05 -1.30
C GLY A 293 -14.53 -10.39 -0.12
N LEU A 294 -13.22 -10.10 -0.24
CA LEU A 294 -12.25 -10.36 0.82
C LEU A 294 -12.13 -9.15 1.75
N PRO A 295 -11.89 -9.36 3.06
CA PRO A 295 -11.53 -8.28 3.97
C PRO A 295 -10.28 -7.55 3.48
N GLY A 296 -10.28 -6.23 3.55
CA GLY A 296 -9.17 -5.39 3.14
C GLY A 296 -9.41 -3.94 3.48
N VAL A 297 -8.57 -3.37 4.34
CA VAL A 297 -8.57 -1.94 4.68
C VAL A 297 -7.14 -1.42 4.58
N SER A 298 -6.95 -0.33 3.83
CA SER A 298 -5.71 0.45 3.85
C SER A 298 -5.94 1.73 4.61
N ILE A 299 -5.09 2.03 5.60
CA ILE A 299 -5.18 3.26 6.39
C ILE A 299 -3.98 4.13 6.03
N ALA A 300 -4.25 5.23 5.32
CA ALA A 300 -3.25 6.22 4.94
C ALA A 300 -2.99 7.18 6.11
N TRP A 301 -2.12 6.79 7.02
CA TRP A 301 -1.81 7.60 8.21
C TRP A 301 -1.08 8.90 7.85
N GLY A 302 -1.39 9.95 8.61
CA GLY A 302 -0.56 11.16 8.67
C GLY A 302 0.73 10.93 9.46
N PHE A 303 1.40 12.03 9.81
CA PHE A 303 2.61 11.98 10.62
C PHE A 303 2.31 11.47 12.04
N TRP A 304 3.14 10.56 12.53
CA TRP A 304 3.13 10.10 13.93
C TRP A 304 4.20 10.85 14.71
N GLU A 305 3.90 11.30 15.94
CA GLU A 305 4.85 12.06 16.77
C GLU A 305 6.14 11.30 17.08
N GLU A 306 6.06 9.98 17.19
CA GLU A 306 7.20 9.09 17.42
C GLU A 306 7.70 8.48 16.10
N ARG A 307 9.01 8.58 15.85
CA ARG A 307 9.65 7.97 14.66
C ARG A 307 9.93 6.48 14.90
N SER A 308 9.44 5.63 14.00
CA SER A 308 9.71 4.19 13.93
C SER A 308 11.12 3.84 13.47
#